data_AF-A0A843EPF2-F1
#
_entry.id   AF-A0A843EPF2-F1
#
_cell.length_a   1.000
_cell.length_b   1.000
_cell.length_c   1.000
_cell.angle_alpha   90.00
_cell.angle_beta   90.00
_cell.angle_gamma   90.00
#
_symmetry.space_group_name_H-M   'P 1'
#
loop_
_entity.id
_entity.type
_entity.pdbx_description
1 polymer ?
#
loop_
_entity_poly.entity_id
_entity_poly.type
_entity_poly.pdbx_seq_one_letter_code
_entity_poly.pdbx_strand_id
1 'polypeptide(L)'
;IKLDCENIPEELFYPTNEEEVEDILENGIIPGDRSMVHLSRTFQDAMRAGLVHTEDPIILGIDTDICMDAGSDIGKAARTVYLCRNVPAEALFVADPDEYGSEEEED
;
A
#
# COMPACT_ATOMS: atom_id res chain seq x y z
N ILE A 1 -0.56 1.63 19.47
CA ILE A 1 0.61 0.87 19.01
C ILE A 1 1.67 1.91 18.63
N LYS A 2 2.93 1.74 19.03
CA LYS A 2 4.02 2.62 18.58
C LYS A 2 4.67 1.97 17.38
N LEU A 3 4.67 2.66 16.24
CA LEU A 3 5.35 2.21 15.03
C LEU A 3 6.82 2.63 15.07
N ASP A 4 7.67 1.81 14.48
CA ASP A 4 9.06 2.14 14.21
C ASP A 4 9.15 2.68 12.78
N CYS A 5 9.37 3.99 12.66
CA CYS A 5 9.27 4.74 11.39
C CYS A 5 10.64 4.92 10.71
N GLU A 6 11.60 4.05 11.00
CA GLU A 6 12.94 4.08 10.39
C GLU A 6 13.00 3.22 9.11
N ASN A 7 13.77 3.67 8.11
CA ASN A 7 14.02 2.96 6.86
C ASN A 7 12.73 2.54 6.12
N ILE A 8 11.77 3.46 6.05
CA ILE A 8 10.55 3.28 5.25
C ILE A 8 10.93 3.43 3.77
N PRO A 9 10.55 2.46 2.90
CA PRO A 9 10.73 2.60 1.46
C PRO A 9 9.95 3.81 0.94
N GLU A 10 10.47 4.50 -0.08
CA GLU A 10 9.81 5.66 -0.70
C GLU A 10 8.38 5.33 -1.18
N GLU A 11 8.19 4.09 -1.66
CA GLU A 11 6.91 3.58 -2.14
C GLU A 11 6.47 2.29 -1.44
N LEU A 12 5.18 2.18 -1.20
CA LEU A 12 4.51 0.96 -0.73
C LEU A 12 3.23 0.71 -1.55
N PHE A 13 2.64 -0.47 -1.40
CA PHE A 13 1.55 -0.92 -2.27
C PHE A 13 0.33 -1.42 -1.51
N TYR A 14 -0.85 -1.21 -2.05
CA TYR A 14 -2.12 -1.69 -1.50
C TYR A 14 -3.00 -2.30 -2.59
N PRO A 15 -3.49 -3.54 -2.42
CA PRO A 15 -4.44 -4.13 -3.36
C PRO A 15 -5.87 -3.66 -3.08
N THR A 16 -6.61 -3.37 -4.15
CA THR A 16 -8.05 -3.08 -4.16
C THR A 16 -8.70 -3.72 -5.40
N ASN A 17 -9.96 -3.40 -5.68
CA ASN A 17 -10.74 -3.88 -6.81
C ASN A 17 -11.37 -2.70 -7.58
N GLU A 18 -11.92 -2.99 -8.76
CA GLU A 18 -12.56 -1.97 -9.62
C GLU A 18 -13.70 -1.20 -8.93
N GLU A 19 -14.42 -1.82 -7.99
CA GLU A 19 -15.57 -1.18 -7.33
C GLU A 19 -15.14 -0.14 -6.29
N GLU A 20 -13.97 -0.32 -5.66
CA GLU A 20 -13.48 0.52 -4.56
C GLU A 20 -12.39 1.52 -4.97
N VAL A 21 -11.73 1.31 -6.12
CA VAL A 21 -10.55 2.08 -6.50
C VAL A 21 -10.81 3.59 -6.59
N GLU A 22 -11.92 4.00 -7.21
CA GLU A 22 -12.26 5.42 -7.38
C GLU A 22 -12.53 6.08 -6.01
N ASP A 23 -13.33 5.44 -5.16
CA ASP A 23 -13.63 5.91 -3.81
C ASP A 23 -12.36 6.05 -2.96
N ILE A 24 -11.44 5.09 -3.07
CA ILE A 24 -10.16 5.10 -2.35
C ILE A 24 -9.25 6.23 -2.85
N LEU A 25 -9.16 6.45 -4.17
CA LEU A 25 -8.37 7.54 -4.73
C LEU A 25 -8.91 8.92 -4.32
N GLU A 26 -10.24 9.05 -4.14
CA GLU A 26 -10.85 10.31 -3.70
C GLU A 26 -10.73 10.54 -2.18
N ASN A 27 -10.88 9.50 -1.37
CA ASN A 27 -11.05 9.64 0.08
C ASN A 27 -9.84 9.16 0.91
N GLY A 28 -8.92 8.42 0.31
CA GLY A 28 -7.83 7.74 0.99
C GLY A 28 -8.24 6.40 1.60
N ILE A 29 -7.30 5.75 2.30
CA ILE A 29 -7.50 4.45 2.93
C ILE A 29 -7.54 4.62 4.44
N ILE A 30 -8.67 4.27 5.05
CA ILE A 30 -8.80 4.13 6.50
C ILE A 30 -8.74 2.66 6.92
N PRO A 31 -8.27 2.34 8.14
CA PRO A 31 -8.40 1.00 8.66
C PRO A 31 -9.89 0.63 8.76
N GLY A 32 -10.29 -0.48 8.13
CA GLY A 32 -11.62 -1.07 8.32
C GLY A 32 -11.74 -1.71 9.71
N ASP A 33 -12.01 -3.02 9.77
CA ASP A 33 -12.11 -3.76 11.05
C ASP A 33 -10.76 -3.94 11.79
N ARG A 34 -9.66 -3.49 11.18
CA ARG A 34 -8.30 -3.59 11.74
C ARG A 34 -7.89 -2.28 12.41
N SER A 35 -6.85 -2.34 13.23
CA SER A 35 -6.32 -1.14 13.90
C SER A 35 -5.48 -0.23 12.99
N MET A 36 -4.95 -0.75 11.88
CA MET A 36 -4.08 -0.04 10.93
C MET A 36 -4.21 -0.63 9.52
N VAL A 37 -3.92 0.20 8.51
CA VAL A 37 -3.84 -0.20 7.10
C VAL A 37 -2.59 -1.06 6.90
N HIS A 38 -2.72 -2.16 6.17
CA HIS A 38 -1.61 -3.05 5.83
C HIS A 38 -1.13 -2.73 4.43
N LEU A 39 0.16 -2.45 4.30
CA LEU A 39 0.82 -2.10 3.06
C LEU A 39 1.87 -3.16 2.71
N SER A 40 1.98 -3.46 1.43
CA SER A 40 2.96 -4.38 0.87
C SER A 40 4.22 -3.64 0.46
N ARG A 41 5.37 -4.30 0.64
CA ARG A 41 6.67 -3.75 0.25
C ARG A 41 6.86 -3.62 -1.26
N THR A 42 6.27 -4.53 -2.02
CA THR A 42 6.41 -4.59 -3.49
C THR A 42 5.05 -4.72 -4.14
N PHE A 43 4.97 -4.34 -5.42
CA PHE A 43 3.79 -4.55 -6.25
C PHE A 43 3.38 -6.04 -6.26
N GLN A 44 4.34 -6.95 -6.41
CA GLN A 44 4.08 -8.40 -6.45
C GLN A 44 3.53 -8.94 -5.13
N ASP A 45 3.99 -8.42 -3.99
CA ASP A 45 3.43 -8.77 -2.68
C ASP A 45 1.98 -8.27 -2.54
N ALA A 46 1.67 -7.07 -3.05
CA ALA A 46 0.30 -6.55 -3.08
C ALA A 46 -0.60 -7.38 -4.01
N MET A 47 -0.12 -7.71 -5.21
CA MET A 47 -0.81 -8.56 -6.19
C MET A 47 -1.16 -9.91 -5.59
N ARG A 48 -0.20 -10.61 -4.97
CA ARG A 48 -0.43 -11.89 -4.28
C ARG A 48 -1.45 -11.77 -3.15
N ALA A 49 -1.44 -10.66 -2.41
CA ALA A 49 -2.41 -10.43 -1.35
C ALA A 49 -3.82 -10.13 -1.89
N GLY A 50 -3.93 -9.35 -2.97
CA GLY A 50 -5.20 -9.04 -3.63
C GLY A 50 -5.86 -10.26 -4.27
N LEU A 51 -5.08 -11.14 -4.88
CA LEU A 51 -5.55 -12.38 -5.52
C LEU A 51 -6.22 -13.37 -4.56
N VAL A 52 -6.04 -13.22 -3.24
CA VAL A 52 -6.76 -14.00 -2.23
C VAL A 52 -8.25 -13.61 -2.17
N HIS A 53 -8.58 -12.39 -2.60
CA HIS A 53 -9.90 -11.77 -2.42
C HIS A 53 -10.63 -11.49 -3.74
N THR A 54 -9.90 -11.20 -4.82
CA THR A 54 -10.46 -10.90 -6.15
C THR A 54 -9.60 -11.52 -7.25
N GLU A 55 -10.19 -11.86 -8.40
CA GLU A 55 -9.46 -12.46 -9.53
C GLU A 55 -8.59 -11.45 -10.28
N ASP A 56 -8.96 -10.16 -10.24
CA ASP A 56 -8.26 -9.08 -10.93
C ASP A 56 -8.08 -7.87 -9.98
N PRO A 57 -7.06 -7.90 -9.10
CA PRO A 57 -6.84 -6.80 -8.17
C PRO A 57 -6.15 -5.62 -8.85
N ILE A 58 -6.63 -4.42 -8.55
CA ILE A 58 -5.94 -3.18 -8.89
C ILE A 58 -4.95 -2.87 -7.77
N ILE A 59 -3.72 -2.50 -8.14
CA ILE A 59 -2.69 -2.13 -7.17
C ILE A 59 -2.55 -0.62 -7.12
N LEU A 60 -2.64 -0.07 -5.92
CA LEU A 60 -2.33 1.32 -5.65
C LEU A 60 -0.89 1.45 -5.16
N GLY A 61 -0.15 2.36 -5.76
CA GLY A 61 1.12 2.87 -5.23
C GLY A 61 0.86 3.97 -4.20
N ILE A 62 1.74 4.06 -3.22
CA ILE A 62 1.63 4.97 -2.08
C ILE A 62 2.95 5.69 -1.89
N ASP A 63 2.93 7.01 -2.05
CA ASP A 63 4.03 7.89 -1.68
C ASP A 63 4.11 7.99 -0.14
N THR A 64 5.17 7.41 0.42
CA THR A 64 5.34 7.36 1.88
C THR A 64 5.76 8.68 2.48
N ASP A 65 6.42 9.57 1.72
CA ASP A 65 6.81 10.89 2.21
C ASP A 65 5.56 11.75 2.44
N ILE A 66 4.60 11.73 1.51
CA ILE A 66 3.30 12.41 1.68
C ILE A 66 2.56 11.87 2.92
N CYS A 67 2.60 10.55 3.15
CA CYS A 67 1.99 9.96 4.33
C CYS A 67 2.65 10.47 5.63
N MET A 68 3.98 10.48 5.68
CA MET A 68 4.73 10.91 6.86
C MET A 68 4.53 12.40 7.14
N ASP A 69 4.53 13.25 6.10
CA ASP A 69 4.27 14.69 6.21
C ASP A 69 2.84 15.01 6.68
N ALA A 70 1.87 14.17 6.30
CA ALA A 70 0.48 14.26 6.77
C ALA A 70 0.28 13.72 8.22
N GLY A 71 1.33 13.20 8.86
CA GLY A 71 1.27 12.61 10.21
C GLY A 71 0.68 11.19 10.24
N SER A 72 0.63 10.54 9.08
CA SER A 72 0.20 9.15 8.92
C SER A 72 1.38 8.20 9.07
N ASP A 73 1.82 8.01 10.32
CA ASP A 73 2.97 7.14 10.65
C ASP A 73 2.92 5.78 9.93
N ILE A 74 4.04 5.43 9.28
CA ILE A 74 4.28 4.13 8.67
C ILE A 74 5.39 3.41 9.44
N GLY A 75 5.20 2.11 9.70
CA GLY A 75 6.24 1.29 10.31
C GLY A 75 6.26 -0.14 9.80
N LYS A 76 7.45 -0.73 9.77
CA LYS A 76 7.64 -2.12 9.32
C LYS A 76 7.09 -3.11 10.33
N ALA A 77 6.24 -4.04 9.90
CA ALA A 77 5.63 -5.08 10.73
C ALA A 77 6.15 -6.49 10.44
N ALA A 78 6.54 -6.75 9.19
CA ALA A 78 7.15 -8.01 8.77
C ALA A 78 8.13 -7.78 7.61
N ARG A 79 8.66 -8.86 7.02
CA ARG A 79 9.61 -8.79 5.90
C ARG A 79 9.08 -7.96 4.72
N THR A 80 7.81 -8.14 4.40
CA THR A 80 7.12 -7.54 3.23
C THR A 80 5.88 -6.71 3.63
N VAL A 81 5.63 -6.52 4.94
CA VAL A 81 4.43 -5.86 5.46
C VAL A 81 4.79 -4.63 6.28
N TYR A 82 4.14 -3.52 5.95
CA TYR A 82 4.18 -2.26 6.66
C TYR A 82 2.78 -1.93 7.19
N LEU A 83 2.72 -1.19 8.29
CA LEU A 83 1.48 -0.73 8.90
C LEU A 83 1.44 0.78 8.84
N CYS A 84 0.31 1.32 8.39
CA CYS A 84 0.07 2.76 8.33
C CYS A 84 -1.22 3.10 9.10
N ARG A 85 -1.24 4.27 9.76
CA ARG A 85 -2.45 4.72 10.49
C ARG A 85 -3.64 4.92 9.55
N ASN A 86 -3.42 5.59 8.43
CA ASN A 86 -4.35 5.85 7.34
C ASN A 86 -3.53 6.36 6.16
N VAL A 87 -3.99 6.16 4.92
CA VAL A 87 -3.30 6.67 3.73
C VAL A 87 -4.12 7.84 3.18
N PRO A 88 -3.58 9.07 3.10
CA PRO A 88 -4.31 10.19 2.50
C PRO A 88 -4.46 9.98 0.99
N ALA A 89 -5.56 10.48 0.41
CA ALA A 89 -5.81 10.42 -1.04
C ALA A 89 -4.66 10.99 -1.87
N GLU A 90 -4.03 12.07 -1.40
CA GLU A 90 -2.92 12.74 -2.08
C GLU A 90 -1.66 11.85 -2.21
N ALA A 91 -1.54 10.79 -1.40
CA ALA A 91 -0.44 9.84 -1.49
C ALA A 91 -0.69 8.70 -2.49
N LEU A 92 -1.91 8.58 -3.03
CA LEU A 92 -2.33 7.42 -3.81
C LEU A 92 -2.23 7.67 -5.31
N PHE A 93 -1.81 6.63 -6.03
CA PHE A 93 -1.88 6.55 -7.49
C PHE A 93 -2.11 5.12 -7.93
N VAL A 94 -2.68 4.92 -9.12
CA VAL A 94 -2.80 3.58 -9.72
C VAL A 94 -1.41 3.17 -10.22
N ALA A 95 -0.88 2.07 -9.69
CA ALA A 95 0.42 1.54 -10.10
C ALA A 95 0.31 0.87 -11.47
N ASP A 96 1.23 1.20 -12.38
CA ASP A 96 1.27 0.63 -13.73
C ASP A 96 1.93 -0.78 -13.69
N PRO A 97 1.22 -1.86 -14.04
CA PRO A 97 1.81 -3.19 -14.07
C PRO A 97 3.02 -3.31 -14.99
N ASP A 98 3.15 -2.49 -16.04
CA ASP A 98 4.31 -2.52 -16.95
C ASP A 98 5.56 -1.91 -16.30
N GLU A 99 5.39 -0.99 -15.34
CA GLU A 99 6.49 -0.38 -14.58
C GLU A 99 7.02 -1.33 -13.50
N TYR A 100 6.11 -2.06 -12.83
CA TYR A 100 6.44 -2.92 -11.69
C TYR A 100 6.43 -4.43 -12.01
N GLY A 101 6.10 -4.80 -13.25
CA GLY A 101 5.96 -6.19 -13.69
C GLY A 101 7.26 -6.86 -14.10
N SER A 102 8.35 -6.12 -14.25
CA SER A 102 9.65 -6.64 -14.73
C SER A 102 10.64 -7.05 -13.64
N GLU A 103 10.29 -6.96 -12.36
CA GLU A 103 11.17 -7.42 -11.28
C GLU A 103 11.09 -8.95 -11.15
N GLU A 104 11.82 -9.67 -12.01
CA GLU A 104 12.25 -11.03 -11.69
C GLU A 104 13.10 -10.97 -10.42
N GLU A 105 12.71 -11.74 -9.40
CA GLU A 105 13.43 -11.85 -8.12
C GLU A 105 14.92 -12.19 -8.38
N GLU A 106 15.85 -11.27 -8.08
CA GLU A 106 17.25 -11.66 -7.88
C GLU A 106 17.33 -12.46 -6.56
N ASP A 107 17.34 -13.78 -6.69
CA ASP A 107 17.66 -14.78 -5.64
C ASP A 107 19.08 -14.59 -5.04
#